data_AF-A0A368VV62-F1
#
_entry.id   AF-A0A368VV62-F1
#
_cell.length_a   1.000
_cell.length_b   1.000
_cell.length_c   1.000
_cell.angle_alpha   90.00
_cell.angle_beta   90.00
_cell.angle_gamma   90.00
#
_symmetry.space_group_name_H-M   'P 1'
#
loop_
_entity.id
_entity.type
_entity.pdbx_description
1 polymer ?
#
loop_
_entity_poly.entity_id
_entity_poly.type
_entity_poly.pdbx_seq_one_letter_code
_entity_poly.pdbx_strand_id
1 'polypeptide(L)'
;MNSDRQSPRRSDTSRVHFGRLLRVSPVDRRGVLKVGALVAGVAATPLSNSGAAAAPTGRAFRHGVASGDPFPDSVLLWTRVTPSEDATPGSGNGPDVAVRWEVATDEQFRQVVARGSLRTGARRDHTVKVDVRGLNPATRYWYRFRCGAETSPVGRTRTAPAGGAAVSRLRMGVVSCSNWQAGHFAAYRHLARRDDLDLVLHLGDYLYRRFTFGGLAQLSMLDLRTYRSKQASGPADPDIDDPARTITGDAQMTWLTNGVTTTEAQWKLIGNPVMIAPVRFPSNLSTRDRQALHELTGTPPVEGVPYNVDQWDGYTADRAELFSTLRRNGVHNTVFLTGDIHSA
;
A
#
# COMPACT_ATOMS: atom_id res chain seq x y z
N MET A 1 26.97 38.76 -55.77
CA MET A 1 27.53 39.73 -54.81
C MET A 1 26.94 39.41 -53.46
N ASN A 2 27.64 38.55 -52.70
CA ASN A 2 28.44 38.87 -51.50
C ASN A 2 27.55 39.34 -50.33
N SER A 3 27.34 38.50 -49.32
CA SER A 3 28.16 38.39 -48.09
C SER A 3 27.91 39.62 -47.18
N ASP A 4 27.71 39.52 -45.87
CA ASP A 4 28.49 38.75 -44.92
C ASP A 4 27.84 38.69 -43.52
N ARG A 5 28.41 37.76 -42.75
CA ARG A 5 28.19 37.40 -41.34
C ARG A 5 28.27 38.58 -40.36
N GLN A 6 27.52 38.48 -39.26
CA GLN A 6 27.96 39.02 -37.96
C GLN A 6 27.70 38.04 -36.81
N SER A 7 28.79 37.68 -36.13
CA SER A 7 28.86 37.03 -34.81
C SER A 7 28.69 38.05 -33.68
N PRO A 8 28.42 37.61 -32.43
CA PRO A 8 27.80 38.43 -31.39
C PRO A 8 28.81 39.20 -30.52
N ARG A 9 28.40 40.39 -30.03
CA ARG A 9 29.08 41.10 -28.94
C ARG A 9 28.41 40.81 -27.60
N ARG A 10 29.23 40.44 -26.61
CA ARG A 10 28.90 40.32 -25.20
C ARG A 10 28.79 41.71 -24.55
N SER A 11 27.73 41.88 -23.77
CA SER A 11 27.55 42.83 -22.66
C SER A 11 26.23 42.41 -22.01
N ASP A 12 25.95 42.45 -20.71
CA ASP A 12 26.64 42.79 -19.49
C ASP A 12 25.68 42.23 -18.42
N THR A 13 26.14 41.34 -17.54
CA THR A 13 25.29 40.65 -16.57
C THR A 13 24.94 41.58 -15.42
N SER A 14 23.67 41.97 -15.36
CA SER A 14 23.06 42.71 -14.27
C SER A 14 23.09 41.88 -12.97
N ARG A 15 23.71 42.46 -11.94
CA ARG A 15 23.66 42.00 -10.55
C ARG A 15 22.22 42.01 -10.03
N VAL A 16 21.75 40.88 -9.50
CA VAL A 16 20.57 40.83 -8.64
C VAL A 16 20.98 40.18 -7.30
N HIS A 17 20.67 40.90 -6.22
CA HIS A 17 20.92 40.52 -4.83
C HIS A 17 20.11 39.29 -4.40
N PHE A 18 20.79 38.26 -3.88
CA PHE A 18 20.16 37.19 -3.11
C PHE A 18 20.24 37.49 -1.61
N GLY A 19 19.08 37.55 -0.97
CA GLY A 19 18.92 37.74 0.47
C GLY A 19 19.32 36.49 1.25
N ARG A 20 20.29 36.68 2.16
CA ARG A 20 20.40 36.15 3.53
C ARG A 20 19.88 34.72 3.78
N LEU A 21 20.78 33.75 3.58
CA LEU A 21 20.72 32.41 4.16
C LEU A 21 20.91 32.47 5.69
N LEU A 22 19.97 31.88 6.44
CA LEU A 22 20.10 31.60 7.87
C LEU A 22 21.14 30.50 8.08
N ARG A 23 22.20 30.83 8.83
CA ARG A 23 23.24 29.89 9.27
C ARG A 23 22.66 28.93 10.30
N VAL A 24 22.75 27.63 10.02
CA VAL A 24 22.59 26.57 11.02
C VAL A 24 23.96 26.30 11.62
N SER A 25 24.13 26.53 12.92
CA SER A 25 25.36 26.22 13.66
C SER A 25 25.51 24.70 13.82
N PRO A 26 26.72 24.12 13.68
CA PRO A 26 26.95 22.71 13.92
C PRO A 26 27.01 22.42 15.42
N VAL A 27 26.25 21.42 15.88
CA VAL A 27 26.34 20.88 17.25
C VAL A 27 27.57 19.98 17.35
N ASP A 28 28.45 20.31 18.29
CA ASP A 28 29.73 19.67 18.56
C ASP A 28 29.58 18.30 19.26
N ARG A 29 30.50 17.37 18.94
CA ARG A 29 30.48 15.93 19.28
C ARG A 29 31.11 15.59 20.64
N ARG A 30 31.15 16.53 21.60
CA ARG A 30 31.72 16.29 22.94
C ARG A 30 30.75 16.76 24.03
N GLY A 31 29.80 15.89 24.33
CA GLY A 31 28.86 16.05 25.44
C GLY A 31 28.27 14.70 25.86
N VAL A 32 29.11 13.66 25.92
CA VAL A 32 28.74 12.36 26.50
C VAL A 32 29.27 12.35 27.94
N LEU A 33 28.38 12.44 28.91
CA LEU A 33 28.65 12.03 30.29
C LEU A 33 27.42 11.30 30.85
N LYS A 34 27.71 10.10 31.34
CA LYS A 34 26.81 9.10 31.92
C LYS A 34 26.47 9.44 33.38
N VAL A 35 25.59 8.60 33.93
CA VAL A 35 25.19 8.36 35.34
C VAL A 35 23.90 9.13 35.69
N GLY A 36 22.81 8.55 36.19
CA GLY A 36 22.51 7.21 36.71
C GLY A 36 21.26 7.33 37.62
N ALA A 37 20.69 6.19 38.00
CA ALA A 37 19.62 5.98 39.01
C ALA A 37 18.14 6.02 38.57
N LEU A 38 17.49 4.87 38.82
CA LEU A 38 16.05 4.67 38.92
C LEU A 38 15.43 5.68 39.90
N VAL A 39 14.39 6.40 39.45
CA VAL A 39 13.33 6.91 40.33
C VAL A 39 12.01 6.52 39.69
N ALA A 40 11.23 5.71 40.40
CA ALA A 40 9.82 5.49 40.12
C ALA A 40 9.08 6.82 40.32
N GLY A 41 8.95 7.59 39.24
CA GLY A 41 8.15 8.81 39.20
C GLY A 41 6.88 8.55 38.42
N VAL A 42 5.73 8.67 39.09
CA VAL A 42 4.45 8.89 38.42
C VAL A 42 4.62 10.14 37.56
N ALA A 43 4.75 9.96 36.25
CA ALA A 43 4.74 11.07 35.32
C ALA A 43 3.31 11.63 35.29
N ALA A 44 3.04 12.61 36.15
CA ALA A 44 1.91 13.49 35.98
C ALA A 44 2.14 14.25 34.66
N THR A 45 1.56 13.75 33.57
CA THR A 45 1.50 14.50 32.31
C THR A 45 0.79 15.81 32.58
N PRO A 46 1.36 16.97 32.19
CA PRO A 46 0.63 18.23 32.31
C PRO A 46 -0.66 18.10 31.51
N LEU A 47 -1.80 18.26 32.19
CA LEU A 47 -3.10 18.41 31.56
C LEU A 47 -3.03 19.68 30.70
N SER A 48 -2.64 19.52 29.45
CA SER A 48 -2.85 20.56 28.44
C SER A 48 -4.35 20.83 28.42
N ASN A 49 -4.72 22.07 28.74
CA ASN A 49 -6.09 22.57 28.73
C ASN A 49 -6.66 22.44 27.31
N SER A 50 -7.16 21.24 27.01
CA SER A 50 -7.69 20.86 25.72
C SER A 50 -9.15 21.25 25.79
N GLY A 51 -9.53 22.34 25.11
CA GLY A 51 -10.94 22.75 25.00
C GLY A 51 -11.84 21.54 24.76
N ALA A 52 -12.95 21.49 25.50
CA ALA A 52 -13.83 20.33 25.59
C ALA A 52 -14.13 19.78 24.19
N ALA A 53 -13.78 18.51 23.98
CA ALA A 53 -14.08 17.85 22.72
C ALA A 53 -15.61 17.73 22.57
N ALA A 54 -16.13 18.08 21.40
CA ALA A 54 -17.56 17.93 21.14
C ALA A 54 -17.95 16.45 21.21
N ALA A 55 -19.13 16.18 21.77
CA ALA A 55 -19.74 14.87 21.75
C ALA A 55 -20.54 14.69 20.44
N PRO A 56 -20.61 13.47 19.89
CA PRO A 56 -21.42 13.20 18.72
C PRO A 56 -22.92 13.39 19.03
N THR A 57 -23.68 13.93 18.08
CA THR A 57 -25.14 14.15 18.23
C THR A 57 -25.99 12.96 17.75
N GLY A 58 -25.36 11.84 17.39
CA GLY A 58 -25.99 10.61 16.91
C GLY A 58 -25.00 9.44 16.79
N ARG A 59 -25.29 8.45 15.93
CA ARG A 59 -24.40 7.29 15.72
C ARG A 59 -23.05 7.73 15.18
N ALA A 60 -22.03 7.68 16.04
CA ALA A 60 -20.69 8.19 15.74
C ALA A 60 -19.90 7.32 14.76
N PHE A 61 -20.22 6.03 14.62
CA PHE A 61 -19.41 5.05 13.87
C PHE A 61 -20.18 4.45 12.69
N ARG A 62 -20.65 5.29 11.76
CA ARG A 62 -21.46 4.85 10.59
C ARG A 62 -20.68 3.99 9.59
N HIS A 63 -19.36 4.14 9.54
CA HIS A 63 -18.48 3.44 8.60
C HIS A 63 -17.81 2.20 9.23
N GLY A 64 -18.25 1.80 10.42
CA GLY A 64 -17.67 0.67 11.13
C GLY A 64 -16.21 0.91 11.53
N VAL A 65 -15.45 -0.17 11.60
CA VAL A 65 -14.03 -0.17 11.99
C VAL A 65 -13.26 -1.07 11.06
N ALA A 66 -11.95 -0.84 10.93
CA ALA A 66 -11.05 -1.70 10.17
C ALA A 66 -9.71 -1.85 10.91
N SER A 67 -9.00 -2.93 10.60
CA SER A 67 -7.60 -3.10 10.96
C SER A 67 -6.83 -3.59 9.75
N GLY A 68 -5.53 -3.33 9.73
CA GLY A 68 -4.69 -3.70 8.60
C GLY A 68 -3.21 -3.58 8.93
N ASP A 69 -2.40 -3.89 7.93
CA ASP A 69 -0.93 -3.81 7.97
C ASP A 69 -0.32 -4.48 9.21
N PRO A 70 -0.61 -5.77 9.44
CA PRO A 70 -0.10 -6.45 10.61
C PRO A 70 1.41 -6.69 10.48
N PHE A 71 2.13 -6.27 11.50
CA PHE A 71 3.52 -6.64 11.77
C PHE A 71 3.58 -7.59 12.97
N PRO A 72 4.75 -8.19 13.28
CA PRO A 72 4.89 -9.06 14.43
C PRO A 72 4.46 -8.43 15.75
N ASP A 73 4.72 -7.14 15.93
CA ASP A 73 4.47 -6.43 17.18
C ASP A 73 3.48 -5.27 17.03
N SER A 74 2.90 -5.09 15.84
CA SER A 74 1.99 -3.97 15.61
C SER A 74 0.86 -4.26 14.62
N VAL A 75 -0.16 -3.41 14.69
CA VAL A 75 -1.26 -3.38 13.72
C VAL A 75 -1.82 -1.97 13.59
N LEU A 76 -2.25 -1.61 12.39
CA LEU A 76 -3.00 -0.37 12.15
C LEU A 76 -4.47 -0.57 12.46
N LEU A 77 -5.06 0.30 13.28
CA LEU A 77 -6.50 0.39 13.49
C LEU A 77 -7.06 1.64 12.82
N TRP A 78 -8.25 1.51 12.24
CA TRP A 78 -8.92 2.59 11.53
C TRP A 78 -10.41 2.69 11.85
N THR A 79 -10.92 3.92 11.86
CA THR A 79 -12.35 4.24 11.80
C THR A 79 -12.53 5.64 11.19
N ARG A 80 -13.76 5.95 10.73
CA ARG A 80 -14.20 7.32 10.48
C ARG A 80 -15.32 7.69 11.45
N VAL A 81 -15.16 8.79 12.18
CA VAL A 81 -16.19 9.28 13.10
C VAL A 81 -17.14 10.23 12.38
N THR A 82 -18.43 10.15 12.68
CA THR A 82 -19.47 11.07 12.21
C THR A 82 -20.00 11.86 13.42
N PRO A 83 -19.36 12.99 13.79
CA PRO A 83 -19.74 13.73 14.99
C PRO A 83 -21.08 14.49 14.87
N SER A 84 -21.50 14.80 13.65
CA SER A 84 -22.77 15.47 13.35
C SER A 84 -23.32 14.94 12.01
N GLU A 85 -24.61 15.15 11.74
CA GLU A 85 -25.27 14.66 10.51
C GLU A 85 -24.63 15.21 9.23
N ASP A 86 -24.14 16.45 9.26
CA ASP A 86 -23.49 17.15 8.15
C ASP A 86 -22.01 16.77 7.96
N ALA A 87 -21.41 16.03 8.89
CA ALA A 87 -20.04 15.51 8.81
C ALA A 87 -19.95 14.24 7.94
N THR A 88 -20.53 14.29 6.73
CA THR A 88 -20.44 13.22 5.71
C THR A 88 -19.04 13.18 5.07
N PRO A 89 -18.61 12.04 4.50
CA PRO A 89 -17.29 11.93 3.86
C PRO A 89 -17.02 13.07 2.88
N GLY A 90 -15.89 13.77 3.07
CA GLY A 90 -15.44 14.87 2.21
C GLY A 90 -16.20 16.19 2.38
N SER A 91 -17.16 16.31 3.31
CA SER A 91 -17.96 17.54 3.44
C SER A 91 -17.18 18.74 3.96
N GLY A 92 -16.07 18.51 4.67
CA GLY A 92 -15.33 19.57 5.36
C GLY A 92 -16.06 20.15 6.59
N ASN A 93 -17.18 19.54 7.00
CA ASN A 93 -18.00 20.01 8.11
C ASN A 93 -17.84 19.15 9.36
N GLY A 94 -18.26 19.67 10.51
CA GLY A 94 -18.28 18.98 11.80
C GLY A 94 -17.13 19.35 12.73
N PRO A 95 -17.34 19.27 14.06
CA PRO A 95 -16.38 19.73 15.05
C PRO A 95 -15.17 18.80 15.17
N ASP A 96 -14.11 19.30 15.81
CA ASP A 96 -13.02 18.45 16.31
C ASP A 96 -13.50 17.61 17.49
N VAL A 97 -13.26 16.30 17.43
CA VAL A 97 -13.67 15.33 18.46
C VAL A 97 -12.51 14.52 18.98
N ALA A 98 -12.60 14.12 20.26
CA ALA A 98 -11.65 13.22 20.89
C ALA A 98 -12.15 11.78 20.78
N VAL A 99 -11.28 10.90 20.29
CA VAL A 99 -11.56 9.48 20.07
C VAL A 99 -10.60 8.68 20.94
N ARG A 100 -11.17 7.87 21.84
CA ARG A 100 -10.43 6.87 22.60
C ARG A 100 -10.42 5.55 21.84
N TRP A 101 -9.36 4.77 21.99
CA TRP A 101 -9.24 3.43 21.42
C TRP A 101 -8.68 2.47 22.46
N GLU A 102 -9.08 1.21 22.37
CA GLU A 102 -8.66 0.14 23.26
C GLU A 102 -8.38 -1.12 22.43
N VAL A 103 -7.37 -1.88 22.85
CA VAL A 103 -7.04 -3.22 22.34
C VAL A 103 -6.99 -4.18 23.52
N ALA A 104 -7.65 -5.32 23.39
CA ALA A 104 -7.79 -6.33 24.43
C ALA A 104 -7.51 -7.75 23.91
N THR A 105 -7.17 -8.65 24.82
CA THR A 105 -6.99 -10.08 24.53
C THR A 105 -8.29 -10.88 24.55
N ASP A 106 -9.41 -10.23 24.92
CA ASP A 106 -10.75 -10.81 24.92
C ASP A 106 -11.78 -9.83 24.34
N GLU A 107 -12.85 -10.37 23.77
CA GLU A 107 -13.92 -9.61 23.12
C GLU A 107 -14.70 -8.71 24.08
N GLN A 108 -14.76 -9.09 25.37
CA GLN A 108 -15.48 -8.33 26.39
C GLN A 108 -14.63 -7.21 27.00
N PHE A 109 -13.39 -7.03 26.55
CA PHE A 109 -12.45 -6.01 27.03
C PHE A 109 -12.17 -6.11 28.55
N ARG A 110 -12.12 -7.33 29.09
CA ARG A 110 -11.72 -7.58 30.49
C ARG A 110 -10.22 -7.37 30.69
N GLN A 111 -9.42 -7.64 29.66
CA GLN A 111 -7.97 -7.54 29.66
C GLN A 111 -7.48 -6.60 28.55
N VAL A 112 -7.50 -5.30 28.85
CA VAL A 112 -7.00 -4.25 27.94
C VAL A 112 -5.47 -4.21 27.98
N VAL A 113 -4.82 -4.46 26.85
CA VAL A 113 -3.35 -4.49 26.70
C VAL A 113 -2.78 -3.21 26.12
N ALA A 114 -3.57 -2.44 25.37
CA ALA A 114 -3.17 -1.12 24.88
C ALA A 114 -4.38 -0.20 24.80
N ARG A 115 -4.18 1.10 25.04
CA ARG A 115 -5.21 2.12 24.88
C ARG A 115 -4.60 3.48 24.64
N GLY A 116 -5.39 4.38 24.10
CA GLY A 116 -4.98 5.77 23.94
C GLY A 116 -6.13 6.65 23.49
N SER A 117 -5.80 7.90 23.16
CA SER A 117 -6.74 8.86 22.63
C SER A 117 -6.07 9.78 21.63
N LEU A 118 -6.82 10.23 20.63
CA LEU A 118 -6.40 11.27 19.70
C LEU A 118 -7.57 12.19 19.36
N ARG A 119 -7.26 13.35 18.77
CA ARG A 119 -8.27 14.24 18.18
C ARG A 119 -8.32 14.06 16.67
N THR A 120 -9.52 14.09 16.12
CA THR A 120 -9.77 14.14 14.69
C THR A 120 -10.83 15.20 14.37
N GLY A 121 -10.94 15.61 13.11
CA GLY A 121 -11.78 16.71 12.69
C GLY A 121 -11.90 16.80 11.17
N ALA A 122 -12.62 17.81 10.69
CA ALA A 122 -12.94 17.99 9.27
C ALA A 122 -11.71 18.00 8.36
N ARG A 123 -10.59 18.57 8.83
CA ARG A 123 -9.32 18.65 8.08
C ARG A 123 -8.73 17.30 7.66
N ARG A 124 -9.18 16.19 8.25
CA ARG A 124 -8.77 14.82 7.90
C ARG A 124 -9.98 13.89 7.73
N ASP A 125 -11.12 14.48 7.39
CA ASP A 125 -12.39 13.78 7.19
C ASP A 125 -12.81 12.94 8.41
N HIS A 126 -12.51 13.42 9.62
CA HIS A 126 -12.78 12.73 10.89
C HIS A 126 -12.26 11.29 10.94
N THR A 127 -11.24 10.98 10.12
CA THR A 127 -10.61 9.67 10.11
C THR A 127 -9.66 9.52 11.29
N VAL A 128 -9.58 8.30 11.79
CA VAL A 128 -8.69 7.88 12.86
C VAL A 128 -7.82 6.77 12.31
N LYS A 129 -6.51 6.91 12.49
CA LYS A 129 -5.49 5.90 12.16
C LYS A 129 -4.57 5.77 13.37
N VAL A 130 -4.46 4.56 13.91
CA VAL A 130 -3.65 4.27 15.09
C VAL A 130 -2.71 3.12 14.77
N ASP A 131 -1.41 3.36 14.81
CA ASP A 131 -0.38 2.31 14.78
C ASP A 131 -0.17 1.81 16.21
N VAL A 132 -0.80 0.68 16.55
CA VAL A 132 -0.70 0.08 17.89
C VAL A 132 0.50 -0.85 17.90
N ARG A 133 1.50 -0.55 18.72
CA ARG A 133 2.77 -1.29 18.84
C ARG A 133 2.90 -2.01 20.18
N GLY A 134 3.93 -2.85 20.30
CA GLY A 134 4.24 -3.60 21.53
C GLY A 134 3.30 -4.79 21.78
N LEU A 135 2.67 -5.30 20.71
CA LEU A 135 1.81 -6.47 20.76
C LEU A 135 2.63 -7.75 20.63
N ASN A 136 2.05 -8.88 21.03
CA ASN A 136 2.69 -10.19 20.85
C ASN A 136 2.49 -10.67 19.41
N PRO A 137 3.47 -11.38 18.82
CA PRO A 137 3.36 -11.93 17.47
C PRO A 137 2.32 -13.05 17.36
N ALA A 138 1.81 -13.24 16.15
CA ALA A 138 0.82 -14.26 15.78
C ALA A 138 -0.44 -14.29 16.67
N THR A 139 -0.77 -13.18 17.34
CA THR A 139 -1.78 -13.13 18.41
C THR A 139 -3.05 -12.44 17.92
N ARG A 140 -4.20 -13.01 18.27
CA ARG A 140 -5.52 -12.43 18.00
C ARG A 140 -5.86 -11.41 19.08
N TYR A 141 -6.37 -10.25 18.65
CA TYR A 141 -6.83 -9.18 19.53
C TYR A 141 -8.21 -8.68 19.11
N TRP A 142 -8.89 -8.05 20.07
CA TRP A 142 -10.13 -7.30 19.85
C TRP A 142 -9.87 -5.83 20.09
N TYR A 143 -10.52 -4.97 19.32
CA TYR A 143 -10.34 -3.53 19.43
C TYR A 143 -11.65 -2.77 19.25
N ARG A 144 -11.73 -1.59 19.85
CA ARG A 144 -12.89 -0.69 19.72
C ARG A 144 -12.46 0.76 19.84
N PHE A 145 -13.31 1.64 19.32
CA PHE A 145 -13.20 3.09 19.47
C PHE A 145 -14.36 3.64 20.30
N ARG A 146 -14.14 4.77 20.98
CA ARG A 146 -15.16 5.47 21.76
C ARG A 146 -15.07 6.96 21.49
N CYS A 147 -16.21 7.60 21.22
CA CYS A 147 -16.32 9.04 20.98
C CYS A 147 -17.51 9.58 21.78
N GLY A 148 -17.26 10.41 22.79
CA GLY A 148 -18.29 10.74 23.78
C GLY A 148 -18.81 9.49 24.51
N ALA A 149 -20.12 9.28 24.51
CA ALA A 149 -20.79 8.09 25.06
C ALA A 149 -20.85 6.91 24.05
N GLU A 150 -20.68 7.19 22.76
CA GLU A 150 -20.80 6.18 21.71
C GLU A 150 -19.58 5.26 21.67
N THR A 151 -19.83 3.98 21.39
CA THR A 151 -18.80 2.95 21.21
C THR A 151 -18.99 2.31 19.83
N SER A 152 -17.88 2.07 19.13
CA SER A 152 -17.90 1.42 17.81
C SER A 152 -18.33 -0.05 17.92
N PRO A 153 -18.68 -0.70 16.80
CA PRO A 153 -18.59 -2.16 16.73
C PRO A 153 -17.22 -2.66 17.18
N VAL A 154 -17.17 -3.85 17.77
CA VAL A 154 -15.91 -4.51 18.13
C VAL A 154 -15.28 -5.09 16.87
N GLY A 155 -14.03 -4.71 16.60
CA GLY A 155 -13.23 -5.30 15.54
C GLY A 155 -12.34 -6.42 16.07
N ARG A 156 -11.98 -7.35 15.19
CA ARG A 156 -11.02 -8.42 15.45
C ARG A 156 -9.81 -8.24 14.54
N THR A 157 -8.62 -8.48 15.07
CA THR A 157 -7.37 -8.37 14.32
C THR A 157 -6.36 -9.44 14.75
N ARG A 158 -5.27 -9.57 14.00
CA ARG A 158 -4.18 -10.50 14.29
C ARG A 158 -2.84 -9.93 13.86
N THR A 159 -1.86 -9.94 14.76
CA THR A 159 -0.47 -9.60 14.43
C THR A 159 0.18 -10.68 13.57
N ALA A 160 1.17 -10.29 12.76
CA ALA A 160 1.91 -11.24 11.94
C ALA A 160 2.76 -12.19 12.83
N PRO A 161 3.14 -13.37 12.36
CA PRO A 161 4.18 -14.17 13.01
C PRO A 161 5.53 -13.43 12.99
N ALA A 162 6.36 -13.64 14.02
CA ALA A 162 7.72 -13.12 14.05
C ALA A 162 8.57 -13.62 12.87
N GLY A 163 9.56 -12.84 12.45
CA GLY A 163 10.50 -13.25 11.39
C GLY A 163 11.17 -14.59 11.71
N GLY A 164 11.27 -15.48 10.72
CA GLY A 164 11.85 -16.81 10.90
C GLY A 164 11.00 -17.81 11.70
N ALA A 165 9.84 -17.40 12.24
CA ALA A 165 8.96 -18.34 12.93
C ALA A 165 8.52 -19.48 12.00
N ALA A 166 8.48 -20.70 12.53
CA ALA A 166 7.97 -21.86 11.83
C ALA A 166 6.44 -21.76 11.69
N VAL A 167 5.97 -21.31 10.53
CA VAL A 167 4.54 -21.13 10.22
C VAL A 167 4.11 -22.24 9.28
N SER A 168 3.18 -23.09 9.71
CA SER A 168 2.74 -24.25 8.93
C SER A 168 1.70 -23.94 7.86
N ARG A 169 0.97 -22.82 8.00
CA ARG A 169 -0.04 -22.38 7.03
C ARG A 169 -0.29 -20.88 7.08
N LEU A 170 -0.74 -20.34 5.95
CA LEU A 170 -1.31 -19.00 5.81
C LEU A 170 -2.63 -19.11 5.04
N ARG A 171 -3.74 -18.62 5.62
CA ARG A 171 -5.07 -18.58 4.99
C ARG A 171 -5.48 -17.15 4.70
N MET A 172 -5.69 -16.85 3.43
CA MET A 172 -6.03 -15.52 2.96
C MET A 172 -7.38 -15.54 2.25
N GLY A 173 -8.21 -14.53 2.51
CA GLY A 173 -9.27 -14.14 1.58
C GLY A 173 -8.70 -13.13 0.59
N VAL A 174 -8.98 -13.29 -0.71
CA VAL A 174 -8.53 -12.35 -1.74
C VAL A 174 -9.76 -11.78 -2.43
N VAL A 175 -9.84 -10.46 -2.54
CA VAL A 175 -10.96 -9.74 -3.15
C VAL A 175 -10.45 -8.57 -4.02
N SER A 176 -11.25 -8.19 -4.99
CA SER A 176 -11.06 -6.99 -5.82
C SER A 176 -12.42 -6.51 -6.34
N CYS A 177 -12.47 -5.37 -7.03
CA CYS A 177 -13.57 -4.98 -7.91
C CYS A 177 -14.99 -5.08 -7.31
N SER A 178 -15.26 -4.28 -6.28
CA SER A 178 -16.55 -4.32 -5.54
C SER A 178 -17.53 -3.25 -5.99
N ASN A 179 -18.05 -3.36 -7.21
CA ASN A 179 -19.01 -2.41 -7.77
C ASN A 179 -20.42 -2.60 -7.20
N TRP A 180 -20.89 -1.66 -6.37
CA TRP A 180 -22.23 -1.67 -5.78
C TRP A 180 -23.36 -1.64 -6.81
N GLN A 181 -23.17 -0.97 -7.95
CA GLN A 181 -24.18 -0.88 -9.00
C GLN A 181 -24.38 -2.23 -9.73
N ALA A 182 -23.36 -3.08 -9.73
CA ALA A 182 -23.42 -4.41 -10.35
C ALA A 182 -24.11 -5.46 -9.45
N GLY A 183 -24.20 -5.20 -8.15
CA GLY A 183 -24.89 -6.07 -7.21
C GLY A 183 -24.50 -5.87 -5.75
N HIS A 184 -25.26 -6.51 -4.86
CA HIS A 184 -24.98 -6.49 -3.43
C HIS A 184 -23.73 -7.32 -3.07
N PHE A 185 -23.07 -6.93 -1.97
CA PHE A 185 -21.81 -7.50 -1.49
C PHE A 185 -21.96 -8.86 -0.77
N ALA A 186 -22.67 -9.80 -1.39
CA ALA A 186 -22.87 -11.14 -0.83
C ALA A 186 -21.55 -11.88 -0.58
N ALA A 187 -20.56 -11.73 -1.46
CA ALA A 187 -19.22 -12.30 -1.29
C ALA A 187 -18.57 -11.89 0.04
N TYR A 188 -18.67 -10.61 0.43
CA TYR A 188 -18.17 -10.12 1.72
C TYR A 188 -18.91 -10.72 2.91
N ARG A 189 -20.22 -10.98 2.79
CA ARG A 189 -20.97 -11.69 3.83
C ARG A 189 -20.47 -13.12 4.03
N HIS A 190 -20.14 -13.84 2.95
CA HIS A 190 -19.56 -15.18 3.06
C HIS A 190 -18.14 -15.13 3.62
N LEU A 191 -17.35 -14.14 3.19
CA LEU A 191 -15.99 -13.92 3.71
C LEU A 191 -15.99 -13.61 5.21
N ALA A 192 -16.91 -12.75 5.68
CA ALA A 192 -17.02 -12.37 7.09
C ALA A 192 -17.43 -13.53 8.01
N ARG A 193 -18.04 -14.60 7.46
CA ARG A 193 -18.37 -15.83 8.21
C ARG A 193 -17.19 -16.79 8.38
N ARG A 194 -16.03 -16.50 7.77
CA ARG A 194 -14.83 -17.34 7.88
C ARG A 194 -13.97 -16.89 9.06
N ASP A 195 -14.05 -17.63 10.17
CA ASP A 195 -13.24 -17.37 11.38
C ASP A 195 -11.81 -17.92 11.33
N ASP A 196 -11.47 -18.61 10.25
CA ASP A 196 -10.22 -19.33 10.05
C ASP A 196 -9.21 -18.59 9.14
N LEU A 197 -9.54 -17.38 8.69
CA LEU A 197 -8.63 -16.54 7.90
C LEU A 197 -7.62 -15.83 8.80
N ASP A 198 -6.40 -15.73 8.29
CA ASP A 198 -5.31 -14.97 8.92
C ASP A 198 -5.32 -13.50 8.49
N LEU A 199 -5.72 -13.24 7.23
CA LEU A 199 -5.88 -11.89 6.68
C LEU A 199 -6.84 -11.88 5.48
N VAL A 200 -7.26 -10.68 5.09
CA VAL A 200 -7.96 -10.41 3.84
C VAL A 200 -7.10 -9.45 3.00
N LEU A 201 -6.94 -9.77 1.73
CA LEU A 201 -6.19 -9.01 0.75
C LEU A 201 -7.15 -8.36 -0.26
N HIS A 202 -7.04 -7.05 -0.42
CA HIS A 202 -7.77 -6.31 -1.46
C HIS A 202 -6.78 -5.85 -2.56
N LEU A 203 -6.99 -6.27 -3.80
CA LEU A 203 -6.03 -6.10 -4.91
C LEU A 203 -6.27 -4.82 -5.75
N GLY A 204 -6.31 -3.63 -5.13
CA GLY A 204 -6.50 -2.39 -5.91
C GLY A 204 -6.05 -1.11 -5.20
N ASP A 205 -5.57 -0.17 -6.01
CA ASP A 205 -5.45 1.29 -5.81
C ASP A 205 -4.84 1.77 -4.48
N TYR A 206 -3.71 1.20 -4.07
CA TYR A 206 -2.95 1.66 -2.89
C TYR A 206 -1.43 1.58 -3.07
N LEU A 207 -0.72 2.25 -2.15
CA LEU A 207 0.74 2.23 -1.98
C LEU A 207 1.32 0.80 -1.95
N TYR A 208 2.48 0.61 -2.60
CA TYR A 208 3.20 -0.67 -2.55
C TYR A 208 3.89 -0.89 -1.20
N ARG A 209 3.92 -2.15 -0.74
CA ARG A 209 4.43 -2.52 0.59
C ARG A 209 4.70 -4.02 0.70
N ARG A 210 5.45 -4.44 1.74
CA ARG A 210 5.85 -5.83 1.94
C ARG A 210 5.60 -6.32 3.35
N PHE A 211 5.11 -7.54 3.45
CA PHE A 211 4.84 -8.25 4.70
C PHE A 211 5.53 -9.60 4.72
N THR A 212 5.87 -10.09 5.90
CA THR A 212 6.50 -11.40 6.09
C THR A 212 5.70 -12.19 7.13
N PHE A 213 5.39 -13.45 6.81
CA PHE A 213 4.65 -14.37 7.67
C PHE A 213 5.57 -15.52 8.10
N GLY A 214 6.42 -15.25 9.08
CA GLY A 214 7.46 -16.19 9.51
C GLY A 214 8.42 -16.55 8.36
N GLY A 215 8.88 -17.81 8.35
CA GLY A 215 9.63 -18.36 7.22
C GLY A 215 8.76 -18.81 6.04
N LEU A 216 7.42 -18.77 6.17
CA LEU A 216 6.51 -19.38 5.19
C LEU A 216 6.33 -18.52 3.94
N ALA A 217 6.01 -17.23 4.09
CA ALA A 217 5.65 -16.40 2.94
C ALA A 217 6.11 -14.95 3.11
N GLN A 218 6.56 -14.37 2.02
CA GLN A 218 6.70 -12.93 1.86
C GLN A 218 5.63 -12.44 0.87
N LEU A 219 4.86 -11.44 1.25
CA LEU A 219 3.82 -10.82 0.41
C LEU A 219 4.28 -9.42 -0.01
N SER A 220 4.51 -9.22 -1.30
CA SER A 220 4.77 -7.91 -1.91
C SER A 220 3.49 -7.41 -2.59
N MET A 221 2.93 -6.31 -2.09
CA MET A 221 1.78 -5.62 -2.67
C MET A 221 2.27 -4.54 -3.62
N LEU A 222 1.78 -4.55 -4.87
CA LEU A 222 2.18 -3.61 -5.91
C LEU A 222 1.17 -2.47 -6.06
N ASP A 223 1.69 -1.28 -6.37
CA ASP A 223 0.97 -0.15 -6.94
C ASP A 223 1.28 -0.10 -8.44
N LEU A 224 0.27 -0.30 -9.29
CA LEU A 224 0.43 -0.25 -10.75
C LEU A 224 -0.43 0.86 -11.37
N ARG A 225 -0.66 1.93 -10.60
CA ARG A 225 -1.46 3.09 -11.03
C ARG A 225 -0.68 4.39 -10.89
N THR A 226 0.00 4.60 -9.77
CA THR A 226 0.63 5.90 -9.47
C THR A 226 1.88 6.17 -10.30
N TYR A 227 2.68 5.14 -10.61
CA TYR A 227 4.01 5.32 -11.20
C TYR A 227 4.13 4.84 -12.64
N ARG A 228 3.06 4.31 -13.23
CA ARG A 228 3.10 3.77 -14.59
C ARG A 228 3.18 4.85 -15.66
N SER A 229 3.85 4.55 -16.76
CA SER A 229 3.70 5.28 -18.01
C SER A 229 2.24 5.22 -18.48
N LYS A 230 1.83 6.20 -19.27
CA LYS A 230 0.51 6.19 -19.94
C LYS A 230 0.32 4.88 -20.71
N GLN A 231 -0.91 4.38 -20.73
CA GLN A 231 -1.29 3.22 -21.52
C GLN A 231 -1.04 3.47 -23.00
N ALA A 232 -0.66 2.42 -23.71
CA ALA A 232 -0.62 2.44 -25.16
C ALA A 232 -2.03 2.73 -25.72
N SER A 233 -2.09 3.34 -26.90
CA SER A 233 -3.35 3.77 -27.53
C SER A 233 -4.24 2.60 -27.95
N GLY A 234 -3.65 1.42 -28.17
CA GLY A 234 -4.37 0.20 -28.48
C GLY A 234 -3.44 -0.99 -28.75
N PRO A 235 -3.97 -2.18 -29.05
CA PRO A 235 -3.19 -3.42 -29.15
C PRO A 235 -2.16 -3.50 -30.29
N ALA A 236 -2.22 -2.58 -31.26
CA ALA A 236 -1.28 -2.49 -32.39
C ALA A 236 -0.26 -1.35 -32.22
N ASP A 237 -0.28 -0.67 -31.08
CA ASP A 237 0.62 0.44 -30.79
C ASP A 237 2.05 -0.10 -30.57
N PRO A 238 3.06 0.37 -31.34
CA PRO A 238 4.44 -0.11 -31.20
C PRO A 238 5.03 0.22 -29.82
N ASP A 239 4.48 1.22 -29.11
CA ASP A 239 4.96 1.60 -27.78
C ASP A 239 4.73 0.48 -26.74
N ILE A 240 3.91 -0.54 -27.03
CA ILE A 240 3.71 -1.69 -26.13
C ILE A 240 5.03 -2.37 -25.73
N ASP A 241 5.98 -2.42 -26.67
CA ASP A 241 7.29 -3.04 -26.50
C ASP A 241 8.42 -2.02 -26.22
N ASP A 242 8.08 -0.74 -26.03
CA ASP A 242 9.07 0.30 -25.71
C ASP A 242 9.70 0.04 -24.33
N PRO A 243 11.03 -0.21 -24.24
CA PRO A 243 11.71 -0.44 -22.98
C PRO A 243 11.75 0.78 -22.05
N ALA A 244 11.40 1.98 -22.54
CA ALA A 244 11.28 3.17 -21.71
C ALA A 244 9.94 3.27 -20.97
N ARG A 245 8.96 2.41 -21.29
CA ARG A 245 7.66 2.38 -20.62
C ARG A 245 7.67 1.42 -19.45
N THR A 246 7.08 1.84 -18.34
CA THR A 246 7.05 1.09 -17.08
C THR A 246 5.64 0.98 -16.51
N ILE A 247 5.31 -0.15 -15.90
CA ILE A 247 4.05 -0.38 -15.17
C ILE A 247 4.24 -0.19 -13.66
N THR A 248 5.45 -0.40 -13.13
CA THR A 248 5.74 -0.24 -11.70
C THR A 248 6.45 1.07 -11.37
N GLY A 249 7.15 1.68 -12.33
CA GLY A 249 8.23 2.62 -12.06
C GLY A 249 9.52 1.92 -11.61
N ASP A 250 10.68 2.52 -11.93
CA ASP A 250 12.01 1.92 -11.70
C ASP A 250 12.29 1.57 -10.24
N ALA A 251 11.89 2.46 -9.32
CA ALA A 251 12.12 2.28 -7.89
C ALA A 251 11.36 1.06 -7.35
N GLN A 252 10.12 0.86 -7.80
CA GLN A 252 9.31 -0.28 -7.39
C GLN A 252 9.75 -1.56 -8.09
N MET A 253 10.17 -1.52 -9.37
CA MET A 253 10.74 -2.69 -10.06
C MET A 253 11.98 -3.18 -9.33
N THR A 254 12.90 -2.27 -9.00
CA THR A 254 14.12 -2.57 -8.23
C THR A 254 13.80 -3.12 -6.86
N TRP A 255 12.84 -2.50 -6.15
CA TRP A 255 12.39 -2.97 -4.85
C TRP A 255 11.77 -4.38 -4.91
N LEU A 256 10.99 -4.67 -5.95
CA LEU A 256 10.32 -5.95 -6.16
C LEU A 256 11.34 -7.04 -6.47
N THR A 257 12.17 -6.83 -7.49
CA THR A 257 13.18 -7.79 -7.94
C THR A 257 14.17 -8.12 -6.82
N ASN A 258 14.70 -7.13 -6.11
CA ASN A 258 15.55 -7.36 -4.95
C ASN A 258 14.84 -8.15 -3.85
N GLY A 259 13.55 -7.87 -3.59
CA GLY A 259 12.79 -8.56 -2.56
C GLY A 259 12.61 -10.05 -2.83
N VAL A 260 12.23 -10.40 -4.07
CA VAL A 260 11.95 -11.78 -4.44
C VAL A 260 13.21 -12.64 -4.58
N THR A 261 14.36 -12.03 -4.89
CA THR A 261 15.63 -12.75 -5.03
C THR A 261 16.40 -12.89 -3.72
N THR A 262 16.23 -11.97 -2.76
CA THR A 262 16.97 -11.98 -1.48
C THR A 262 16.23 -12.66 -0.33
N THR A 263 14.92 -12.87 -0.43
CA THR A 263 14.15 -13.45 0.68
C THR A 263 14.30 -14.97 0.80
N GLU A 264 14.51 -15.43 2.02
CA GLU A 264 14.52 -16.85 2.39
C GLU A 264 13.12 -17.45 2.61
N ALA A 265 12.05 -16.64 2.50
CA ALA A 265 10.69 -17.15 2.69
C ALA A 265 10.35 -18.25 1.68
N GLN A 266 9.66 -19.30 2.12
CA GLN A 266 9.30 -20.45 1.28
C GLN A 266 8.43 -20.06 0.08
N TRP A 267 7.57 -19.05 0.20
CA TRP A 267 6.71 -18.55 -0.87
C TRP A 267 6.90 -17.05 -1.09
N LYS A 268 7.00 -16.64 -2.36
CA LYS A 268 7.02 -15.24 -2.81
C LYS A 268 5.65 -14.89 -3.38
N LEU A 269 4.80 -14.27 -2.58
CA LEU A 269 3.46 -13.85 -2.99
C LEU A 269 3.53 -12.42 -3.53
N ILE A 270 2.95 -12.19 -4.71
CA ILE A 270 2.88 -10.87 -5.33
C ILE A 270 1.41 -10.50 -5.52
N GLY A 271 0.90 -9.60 -4.69
CA GLY A 271 -0.43 -9.02 -4.86
C GLY A 271 -0.36 -7.90 -5.88
N ASN A 272 -1.13 -8.05 -6.96
CA ASN A 272 -0.99 -7.24 -8.16
C ASN A 272 -2.39 -6.94 -8.74
N PRO A 273 -2.69 -5.70 -9.15
CA PRO A 273 -4.06 -5.35 -9.54
C PRO A 273 -4.50 -5.89 -10.91
N VAL A 274 -3.60 -6.13 -11.87
CA VAL A 274 -3.95 -6.42 -13.29
C VAL A 274 -3.25 -7.65 -13.87
N MET A 275 -3.83 -8.36 -14.84
CA MET A 275 -3.28 -9.64 -15.36
C MET A 275 -1.79 -9.57 -15.73
N ILE A 276 -1.00 -10.47 -15.15
CA ILE A 276 0.45 -10.63 -15.38
C ILE A 276 0.75 -11.69 -16.44
N ALA A 277 0.04 -12.81 -16.39
CA ALA A 277 0.14 -13.85 -17.42
C ALA A 277 -0.39 -13.27 -18.74
N PRO A 278 0.24 -13.57 -19.89
CA PRO A 278 -0.25 -13.10 -21.18
C PRO A 278 -1.70 -13.53 -21.42
N VAL A 279 -2.58 -12.54 -21.66
CA VAL A 279 -3.96 -12.73 -22.10
C VAL A 279 -4.06 -12.13 -23.50
N ARG A 280 -3.73 -12.96 -24.49
CA ARG A 280 -3.61 -12.53 -25.89
C ARG A 280 -4.59 -13.31 -26.77
N PHE A 281 -5.15 -12.63 -27.76
CA PHE A 281 -5.84 -13.31 -28.84
C PHE A 281 -4.81 -14.02 -29.71
N PRO A 282 -4.95 -15.33 -29.98
CA PRO A 282 -3.95 -16.10 -30.70
C PRO A 282 -3.74 -15.51 -32.10
N SER A 283 -2.47 -15.37 -32.51
CA SER A 283 -2.16 -15.10 -33.90
C SER A 283 -2.44 -16.35 -34.73
N ASN A 284 -3.01 -16.19 -35.91
CA ASN A 284 -3.19 -17.25 -36.91
C ASN A 284 -1.90 -17.56 -37.68
N LEU A 285 -0.79 -16.92 -37.33
CA LEU A 285 0.51 -17.13 -37.95
C LEU A 285 1.15 -18.42 -37.41
N SER A 286 1.69 -19.25 -38.30
CA SER A 286 2.44 -20.43 -37.88
C SER A 286 3.74 -20.03 -37.16
N THR A 287 4.33 -20.91 -36.35
CA THR A 287 5.63 -20.66 -35.70
C THR A 287 6.71 -20.26 -36.70
N ARG A 288 6.69 -20.83 -37.91
CA ARG A 288 7.62 -20.48 -38.99
C ARG A 288 7.41 -19.05 -39.49
N ASP A 289 6.15 -18.64 -39.68
CA ASP A 289 5.82 -17.29 -40.16
C ASP A 289 6.16 -16.23 -39.12
N ARG A 290 5.97 -16.53 -37.83
CA ARG A 290 6.37 -15.64 -36.73
C ARG A 290 7.88 -15.45 -36.66
N GLN A 291 8.65 -16.52 -36.87
CA GLN A 291 10.11 -16.46 -36.86
C GLN A 291 10.65 -15.72 -38.09
N ALA A 292 10.08 -15.98 -39.28
CA ALA A 292 10.43 -15.25 -40.49
C ALA A 292 10.10 -13.75 -40.39
N LEU A 293 8.96 -13.40 -39.77
CA LEU A 293 8.62 -12.00 -39.52
C LEU A 293 9.62 -11.34 -38.57
N HIS A 294 9.99 -12.00 -37.47
CA HIS A 294 11.02 -11.51 -36.54
C HIS A 294 12.37 -11.28 -37.23
N GLU A 295 12.82 -12.21 -38.07
CA GLU A 295 14.05 -12.08 -38.85
C GLU A 295 13.99 -10.93 -39.87
N LEU A 296 12.80 -10.63 -40.41
CA LEU A 296 12.60 -9.59 -41.42
C LEU A 296 12.48 -8.17 -40.81
N THR A 297 11.80 -8.04 -39.67
CA THR A 297 11.46 -6.74 -39.08
C THR A 297 12.26 -6.41 -37.82
N GLY A 298 12.95 -7.39 -37.23
CA GLY A 298 13.61 -7.26 -35.93
C GLY A 298 12.63 -7.19 -34.74
N THR A 299 11.31 -7.20 -34.98
CA THR A 299 10.30 -7.13 -33.92
C THR A 299 10.11 -8.52 -33.30
N PRO A 300 10.03 -8.66 -31.96
CA PRO A 300 9.82 -9.95 -31.31
C PRO A 300 8.63 -10.72 -31.93
N PRO A 301 8.69 -12.07 -32.00
CA PRO A 301 7.61 -12.84 -32.59
C PRO A 301 6.28 -12.53 -31.91
N VAL A 302 5.30 -12.07 -32.69
CA VAL A 302 3.98 -11.69 -32.19
C VAL A 302 3.25 -12.93 -31.67
N GLU A 303 3.27 -13.14 -30.35
CA GLU A 303 2.52 -14.20 -29.66
C GLU A 303 1.03 -13.84 -29.51
N GLY A 304 0.44 -13.27 -30.57
CA GLY A 304 -0.92 -12.76 -30.56
C GLY A 304 -1.03 -11.29 -30.18
N VAL A 305 -2.27 -10.78 -30.23
CA VAL A 305 -2.61 -9.39 -29.97
C VAL A 305 -3.08 -9.27 -28.51
N PRO A 306 -2.55 -8.32 -27.71
CA PRO A 306 -3.03 -8.05 -26.35
C PRO A 306 -4.54 -7.88 -26.27
N TYR A 307 -5.19 -8.60 -25.35
CA TYR A 307 -6.60 -8.39 -25.05
C TYR A 307 -6.84 -7.01 -24.42
N ASN A 308 -5.94 -6.60 -23.50
CA ASN A 308 -6.03 -5.35 -22.78
C ASN A 308 -4.63 -4.74 -22.58
N VAL A 309 -4.41 -3.53 -23.09
CA VAL A 309 -3.14 -2.79 -22.98
C VAL A 309 -3.01 -1.99 -21.67
N ASP A 310 -4.05 -1.97 -20.83
CA ASP A 310 -4.00 -1.43 -19.46
C ASP A 310 -3.36 -2.40 -18.44
N GLN A 311 -3.03 -3.62 -18.89
CA GLN A 311 -2.44 -4.70 -18.09
C GLN A 311 -0.98 -4.95 -18.48
N TRP A 312 -0.32 -5.94 -17.90
CA TRP A 312 1.10 -6.23 -18.20
C TRP A 312 1.36 -6.60 -19.67
N ASP A 313 0.34 -6.95 -20.45
CA ASP A 313 0.46 -7.11 -21.90
C ASP A 313 0.75 -5.81 -22.65
N GLY A 314 0.44 -4.64 -22.06
CA GLY A 314 0.79 -3.32 -22.60
C GLY A 314 2.12 -2.76 -22.10
N TYR A 315 2.87 -3.53 -21.30
CA TYR A 315 4.15 -3.13 -20.68
C TYR A 315 5.12 -4.33 -20.70
N THR A 316 5.46 -4.80 -21.90
CA THR A 316 6.13 -6.10 -22.08
C THR A 316 7.57 -6.11 -21.58
N ALA A 317 8.26 -4.97 -21.64
CA ALA A 317 9.63 -4.81 -21.13
C ALA A 317 9.70 -5.08 -19.61
N ASP A 318 8.88 -4.40 -18.80
CA ASP A 318 8.79 -4.63 -17.35
C ASP A 318 8.43 -6.08 -17.01
N ARG A 319 7.49 -6.68 -17.76
CA ARG A 319 7.13 -8.09 -17.57
C ARG A 319 8.31 -9.01 -17.85
N ALA A 320 9.04 -8.75 -18.93
CA ALA A 320 10.22 -9.51 -19.31
C ALA A 320 11.35 -9.36 -18.29
N GLU A 321 11.57 -8.15 -17.76
CA GLU A 321 12.53 -7.88 -16.69
C GLU A 321 12.22 -8.71 -15.44
N LEU A 322 10.97 -8.67 -14.96
CA LEU A 322 10.57 -9.42 -13.78
C LEU A 322 10.73 -10.93 -13.98
N PHE A 323 10.21 -11.49 -15.07
CA PHE A 323 10.28 -12.92 -15.34
C PHE A 323 11.70 -13.40 -15.68
N SER A 324 12.53 -12.59 -16.33
CA SER A 324 13.93 -12.92 -16.57
C SER A 324 14.71 -12.91 -15.26
N THR A 325 14.41 -11.99 -14.34
CA THR A 325 15.04 -11.93 -13.02
C THR A 325 14.70 -13.14 -12.17
N LEU A 326 13.43 -13.56 -12.13
CA LEU A 326 13.03 -14.80 -11.45
C LEU A 326 13.77 -16.02 -12.03
N ARG A 327 13.81 -16.14 -13.37
CA ARG A 327 14.50 -17.26 -14.05
C ARG A 327 16.01 -17.27 -13.80
N ARG A 328 16.69 -16.13 -13.97
CA ARG A 328 18.14 -16.01 -13.77
C ARG A 328 18.59 -16.33 -12.34
N ASN A 329 17.72 -16.08 -11.35
CA ASN A 329 18.01 -16.32 -9.94
C ASN A 329 17.43 -17.65 -9.42
N GLY A 330 16.89 -18.52 -10.29
CA GLY A 330 16.33 -19.81 -9.87
C GLY A 330 15.15 -19.70 -8.89
N VAL A 331 14.35 -18.64 -8.99
CA VAL A 331 13.18 -18.42 -8.12
C VAL A 331 11.97 -19.12 -8.72
N HIS A 332 11.55 -20.24 -8.11
CA HIS A 332 10.49 -21.12 -8.62
C HIS A 332 9.20 -21.10 -7.77
N ASN A 333 9.19 -20.37 -6.67
CA ASN A 333 8.16 -20.36 -5.63
C ASN A 333 7.40 -19.05 -5.57
N THR A 334 7.13 -18.45 -6.73
CA THR A 334 6.41 -17.18 -6.87
C THR A 334 4.95 -17.41 -7.27
N VAL A 335 4.02 -16.77 -6.56
CA VAL A 335 2.59 -16.80 -6.88
C VAL A 335 2.09 -15.37 -7.04
N PHE A 336 1.42 -15.09 -8.15
CA PHE A 336 0.78 -13.81 -8.42
C PHE A 336 -0.72 -13.89 -8.09
N LEU A 337 -1.22 -12.94 -7.30
CA LEU A 337 -2.63 -12.80 -6.94
C LEU A 337 -3.18 -11.58 -7.69
N THR A 338 -4.21 -11.77 -8.52
CA THR A 338 -4.65 -10.77 -9.50
C THR A 338 -6.17 -10.58 -9.56
N GLY A 339 -6.62 -9.36 -9.87
CA GLY A 339 -8.02 -8.97 -10.08
C GLY A 339 -8.29 -8.36 -11.48
N ASP A 340 -9.05 -7.26 -11.53
CA ASP A 340 -9.36 -6.42 -12.72
C ASP A 340 -10.28 -7.03 -13.80
N ILE A 341 -10.06 -8.28 -14.21
CA ILE A 341 -10.72 -8.84 -15.41
C ILE A 341 -12.22 -9.22 -15.25
N HIS A 342 -12.80 -9.04 -14.06
CA HIS A 342 -14.23 -9.26 -13.75
C HIS A 342 -14.81 -10.61 -14.25
N SER A 343 -14.00 -11.67 -14.22
CA SER A 343 -14.42 -13.04 -14.54
C SER A 343 -14.37 -13.93 -13.30
N ALA A 344 -15.17 -15.00 -13.29
CA ALA A 344 -15.25 -15.99 -12.22
C ALA A 344 -15.00 -17.40 -12.76
#